data_AF-A0A6V8ICU3-F1
#
_entry.id   AF-A0A6V8ICU3-F1
#
_cell.length_a   1.000
_cell.length_b   1.000
_cell.length_c   1.000
_cell.angle_alpha   90.00
_cell.angle_beta   90.00
_cell.angle_gamma   90.00
#
_symmetry.space_group_name_H-M   'P 1'
#
loop_
_entity.id
_entity.type
_entity.pdbx_description
1 polymer ?
#
loop_
_entity_poly.entity_id
_entity_poly.type
_entity_poly.pdbx_seq_one_letter_code
_entity_poly.pdbx_strand_id
1 'polypeptide(L)' 'MSQQNAVREIVAMFGGLKRTASALGHKNHSTIYGWVRSGRIPQWREPELQGAISRHQLEIPKETYCAAFGHDRRNESEAA' A
#
# COMPACT_ATOMS: atom_id res chain seq x y z
N MET A 1 14.62 0.52 16.04
CA MET A 1 13.91 1.48 15.17
C MET A 1 12.99 0.68 14.26
N SER A 2 11.68 0.71 14.50
CA SER A 2 10.72 -0.04 13.69
C SER A 2 10.78 0.45 12.25
N GLN A 3 11.09 -0.43 11.29
CA GLN A 3 10.86 -0.12 9.88
C GLN A 3 9.40 0.34 9.75
N GLN A 4 9.19 1.58 9.35
CA GLN A 4 7.85 2.11 9.14
C GLN A 4 7.24 1.34 7.98
N ASN A 5 6.14 0.65 8.25
CA ASN A 5 5.47 -0.19 7.27
C ASN A 5 4.64 0.72 6.37
N ALA A 6 5.14 0.99 5.17
CA ALA A 6 4.51 1.89 4.22
C ALA A 6 3.04 1.50 3.91
N VAL A 7 2.72 0.20 3.88
CA VAL A 7 1.33 -0.26 3.72
C VAL A 7 0.47 0.16 4.90
N ARG A 8 1.00 0.11 6.13
CA ARG A 8 0.29 0.56 7.32
C ARG A 8 0.02 2.06 7.29
N GLU A 9 0.93 2.87 6.78
CA GLU A 9 0.74 4.31 6.59
C GLU A 9 -0.37 4.58 5.57
N ILE A 10 -0.34 3.91 4.41
CA ILE A 10 -1.41 3.98 3.40
C ILE A 10 -2.76 3.63 4.04
N VAL A 11 -2.83 2.52 4.77
CA VAL A 11 -4.05 2.12 5.47
C VAL A 11 -4.51 3.17 6.48
N ALA A 12 -3.59 3.80 7.21
CA ALA A 12 -3.92 4.87 8.14
C ALA A 12 -4.52 6.10 7.45
N MET A 13 -4.01 6.48 6.27
CA MET A 13 -4.55 7.58 5.46
C MET A 13 -5.99 7.34 5.00
N PHE A 14 -6.35 6.09 4.67
CA PHE A 14 -7.74 5.71 4.40
C PHE A 14 -8.62 5.64 5.66
N GLY A 15 -8.03 5.74 6.87
CA GLY A 15 -8.74 5.63 8.15
C GLY A 15 -8.90 4.20 8.66
N GLY A 16 -7.98 3.31 8.30
CA GLY A 16 -7.88 1.95 8.84
C GLY A 16 -8.41 0.85 7.93
N LEU A 17 -8.14 -0.41 8.31
CA LEU A 17 -8.33 -1.61 7.49
C LEU A 17 -9.72 -1.72 6.83
N LYS A 18 -10.80 -1.43 7.58
CA LYS A 18 -12.18 -1.53 7.07
C LYS A 18 -12.47 -0.48 6.00
N ARG A 19 -12.00 0.76 6.21
CA ARG A 19 -12.20 1.85 5.25
C ARG A 19 -11.37 1.63 4.00
N THR A 20 -10.12 1.18 4.13
CA THR A 20 -9.28 0.80 2.99
C THR A 20 -9.93 -0.31 2.17
N ALA A 21 -10.43 -1.37 2.83
CA ALA A 21 -11.12 -2.46 2.14
C ALA A 21 -12.36 -1.98 1.38
N SER A 22 -13.19 -1.13 2.00
CA SER A 22 -14.35 -0.53 1.35
C SER A 22 -13.97 0.36 0.17
N ALA A 23 -12.93 1.19 0.31
CA ALA A 23 -12.45 2.07 -0.74
C ALA A 23 -11.97 1.28 -1.97
N LEU A 24 -11.27 0.17 -1.73
CA LEU A 24 -10.78 -0.75 -2.77
C LEU A 24 -11.86 -1.70 -3.33
N GLY A 25 -13.09 -1.68 -2.79
CA GLY A 25 -14.17 -2.56 -3.25
C GLY A 25 -14.08 -4.02 -2.75
N HIS A 26 -13.30 -4.27 -1.70
CA HIS A 26 -13.22 -5.59 -1.07
C HIS A 26 -14.38 -5.84 -0.10
N LYS A 27 -14.91 -7.07 -0.10
CA LYS A 27 -15.96 -7.51 0.84
C LYS A 27 -15.49 -7.61 2.29
N ASN A 28 -14.21 -7.87 2.52
CA ASN A 28 -13.63 -8.02 3.84
C ASN A 28 -12.25 -7.35 3.92
N HIS A 29 -11.79 -7.11 5.14
CA HIS A 29 -10.50 -6.48 5.39
C HIS A 29 -9.32 -7.45 5.50
N SER A 30 -9.54 -8.76 5.33
CA SER A 30 -8.48 -9.76 5.50
C SER A 30 -7.40 -9.63 4.43
N THR A 31 -7.77 -9.25 3.20
CA THR A 31 -6.81 -8.91 2.14
C THR A 31 -5.89 -7.77 2.54
N ILE A 32 -6.45 -6.68 3.08
CA ILE A 32 -5.68 -5.52 3.54
C ILE A 32 -4.81 -5.87 4.74
N TYR A 33 -5.35 -6.66 5.69
CA TYR A 33 -4.57 -7.18 6.81
C TYR A 33 -3.38 -8.02 6.34
N GLY A 34 -3.57 -8.83 5.29
CA GLY A 34 -2.49 -9.57 4.63
C GLY A 34 -1.38 -8.67 4.12
N TRP A 35 -1.73 -7.57 3.44
CA TRP A 35 -0.75 -6.60 2.94
C TRP A 35 -0.02 -5.86 4.05
N VAL A 36 -0.73 -5.48 5.12
CA VAL A 36 -0.10 -4.85 6.29
C VAL A 36 0.86 -5.83 6.96
N ARG A 37 0.47 -7.10 7.11
CA ARG A 37 1.32 -8.12 7.71
C ARG A 37 2.57 -8.42 6.86
N SER A 38 2.44 -8.44 5.54
CA SER A 38 3.58 -8.64 4.61
C SER A 38 4.41 -7.38 4.39
N GLY A 39 3.87 -6.20 4.73
CA GLY A 39 4.47 -4.91 4.39
C GLY A 39 4.49 -4.62 2.89
N ARG A 40 3.69 -5.34 2.09
CA ARG A 40 3.70 -5.23 0.62
C ARG A 40 2.31 -5.36 0.01
N ILE A 41 2.01 -4.50 -0.96
CA ILE A 41 0.85 -4.57 -1.84
C ILE A 41 1.28 -5.25 -3.16
N PRO A 42 0.55 -6.27 -3.65
CA PRO A 42 0.84 -6.85 -4.96
C PRO A 42 0.72 -5.84 -6.09
N GLN A 43 1.66 -5.86 -7.06
CA GLN A 43 1.70 -4.88 -8.16
C GLN A 43 0.40 -4.85 -8.98
N TRP A 44 -0.25 -5.99 -9.20
CA TRP A 44 -1.51 -6.05 -9.95
C TRP A 44 -2.70 -5.37 -9.24
N ARG A 45 -2.56 -5.01 -7.96
CA ARG A 45 -3.55 -4.22 -7.19
C ARG A 45 -3.30 -2.73 -7.27
N GLU A 46 -2.23 -2.30 -7.94
CA GLU A 46 -1.89 -0.90 -8.13
C GLU A 46 -3.03 -0.07 -8.75
N PRO A 47 -3.70 -0.51 -9.83
CA PRO A 47 -4.80 0.25 -10.41
C PRO A 47 -5.97 0.45 -9.45
N GLU A 48 -6.24 -0.53 -8.58
CA GLU A 48 -7.29 -0.43 -7.55
C GLU A 48 -6.96 0.63 -6.52
N LEU A 49 -5.71 0.66 -6.07
CA LEU A 49 -5.22 1.65 -5.12
C LEU A 49 -5.23 3.06 -5.73
N GLN A 50 -4.74 3.23 -6.95
CA GLN A 50 -4.78 4.52 -7.66
C GLN A 50 -6.22 5.01 -7.84
N GLY A 51 -7.13 4.13 -8.26
CA GLY A 51 -8.54 4.48 -8.37
C GLY A 51 -9.18 4.85 -7.04
N ALA A 52 -8.77 4.22 -5.93
CA ALA A 52 -9.22 4.60 -4.59
C ALA A 52 -8.63 5.96 -4.16
N ILE A 53 -7.34 6.21 -4.38
CA ILE A 53 -6.67 7.48 -4.07
C ILE A 53 -7.38 8.65 -4.76
N SER A 54 -7.62 8.55 -6.07
CA SER A 54 -8.30 9.60 -6.84
C SER A 54 -9.73 9.84 -6.38
N ARG A 55 -10.50 8.77 -6.10
CA ARG A 55 -11.89 8.88 -5.62
C ARG A 55 -12.00 9.50 -4.24
N HIS A 56 -11.03 9.24 -3.36
CA HIS A 56 -11.01 9.74 -2.00
C HIS A 56 -10.17 11.01 -1.82
N GLN A 57 -9.61 11.55 -2.91
CA GLN A 57 -8.77 12.76 -2.91
C GLN A 57 -7.63 12.68 -1.89
N LEU A 58 -7.00 11.52 -1.79
CA LEU A 58 -5.89 11.30 -0.87
C LEU A 58 -4.57 11.71 -1.51
N GLU A 59 -3.67 12.27 -0.72
CA GLU A 59 -2.30 12.53 -1.13
C GLU A 59 -1.38 11.54 -0.40
N ILE A 60 -0.92 10.53 -1.13
CA ILE A 60 0.03 9.54 -0.61
C ILE A 60 1.44 9.97 -1.04
N PRO A 61 2.38 10.17 -0.09
CA PRO A 61 3.76 10.49 -0.45
C PRO A 61 4.35 9.44 -1.40
N LYS A 62 5.04 9.90 -2.44
CA LYS A 62 5.63 9.02 -3.46
C LYS A 62 6.54 7.96 -2.85
N GLU A 63 7.30 8.30 -1.82
CA GLU A 63 8.20 7.38 -1.11
C GLU A 63 7.42 6.24 -0.42
N THR A 64 6.36 6.58 0.32
CA THR A 64 5.45 5.60 0.94
C THR A 64 4.80 4.72 -0.13
N TYR A 65 4.35 5.31 -1.24
CA TYR A 65 3.75 4.58 -2.34
C TYR A 65 4.73 3.56 -2.95
N CYS A 66 5.93 4.01 -3.34
CA CYS A 66 6.98 3.14 -3.90
C CYS A 66 7.38 2.02 -2.93
N ALA A 67 7.57 2.35 -1.64
CA ALA A 67 7.92 1.37 -0.63
C ALA A 67 6.84 0.29 -0.47
N ALA A 68 5.55 0.64 -0.54
CA ALA A 68 4.45 -0.30 -0.40
C ALA A 68 4.38 -1.35 -1.54
N PHE A 69 4.84 -1.02 -2.75
CA PHE A 69 4.90 -1.96 -3.87
C PHE A 69 6.22 -2.75 -3.94
N GLY A 70 7.19 -2.40 -3.08
CA GLY A 70 8.54 -2.95 -3.15
C GLY A 70 9.36 -2.35 -4.29
N HIS A 71 9.08 -1.10 -4.68
CA HIS A 71 9.97 -0.30 -5.54
C HIS A 71 11.13 0.26 -4.69
N ASP A 72 11.68 -0.59 -3.82
CA ASP A 72 12.80 -0.25 -2.96
C ASP A 72 14.07 -0.32 -3.82
N ARG A 73 14.84 0.77 -3.76
CA ARG A 73 16.00 1.12 -4.59
C ARG A 73 17.23 0.25 -4.24
N ARG A 74 17.05 -1.07 -4.15
CA ARG A 74 18.01 -2.07 -3.64
C ARG A 74 18.16 -3.33 -4.51
N ASN A 75 17.86 -3.26 -5.80
CA ASN A 75 18.11 -4.37 -6.73
C ASN A 75 18.91 -3.95 -7.98
N GLU A 76 19.79 -2.95 -7.87
CA GLU A 76 20.73 -2.55 -8.94
C GLU A 76 22.20 -2.90 -8.61
N SER A 77 22.47 -3.85 -7.70
CA SER A 77 23.87 -4.21 -7.35
C SER A 77 24.21 -5.70 -7.35
N GLU A 78 23.37 -6.57 -7.91
CA GLU A 78 23.70 -8.00 -8.14
C GLU A 78 23.49 -8.41 -9.61
N ALA A 79 23.95 -7.57 -10.53
CA ALA A 79 24.16 -7.95 -11.92
C ALA A 79 25.40 -7.19 -12.46
N ALA A 80 26.56 -7.52 -11.91
CA ALA A 80 27.87 -7.17 -12.45
C ALA A 80 28.69 -8.44 -12.63
#